data_AF-A0A177YEF0-F1
#
_entry.id   AF-A0A177YEF0-F1
#
_cell.length_a   1.000
_cell.length_b   1.000
_cell.length_c   1.000
_cell.angle_alpha   90.00
_cell.angle_beta   90.00
_cell.angle_gamma   90.00
#
_symmetry.space_group_name_H-M   'P 1'
#
loop_
_entity.id
_entity.type
_entity.pdbx_description
1 polymer ?
#
loop_
_entity_poly.entity_id
_entity_poly.type
_entity_poly.pdbx_seq_one_letter_code
_entity_poly.pdbx_strand_id
1 'polypeptide(L)'
;MDSEKKLTAAELTAMYDEYKAALDAVELAEGVRELGRTDAPKWIADAAHRRREAVSDFEALEINAFLASTMIADRYAIIERLRSQSPPTAWSKIGDVLGMSKQAVHQWYGGYNLRPRVKNPTEPDGA
;
A
#
# COMPACT_ATOMS: atom_id res chain seq x y z
N MET A 1 14.33 19.84 9.47
CA MET A 1 13.69 19.31 8.25
C MET A 1 12.28 19.86 8.28
N ASP A 2 12.07 21.00 7.64
CA ASP A 2 10.80 21.72 7.67
C ASP A 2 9.95 21.29 6.48
N SER A 3 9.06 20.34 6.71
CA SER A 3 7.77 20.33 6.02
C SER A 3 6.74 19.58 6.85
N GLU A 4 5.97 20.33 7.62
CA GLU A 4 4.75 19.97 8.35
C GLU A 4 3.59 19.64 7.38
N LYS A 5 3.88 19.01 6.24
CA LYS A 5 2.89 18.81 5.18
C LYS A 5 2.43 17.36 5.20
N LYS A 6 1.14 17.19 5.50
CA LYS A 6 0.40 15.95 5.26
C LYS A 6 0.52 15.56 3.78
N LEU A 7 1.20 14.44 3.52
CA LEU A 7 1.34 13.88 2.19
C LEU A 7 0.02 13.26 1.72
N THR A 8 -0.22 13.35 0.43
CA THR A 8 -1.36 12.72 -0.24
C THR A 8 -1.13 11.21 -0.37
N ALA A 9 -2.19 10.45 -0.64
CA ALA A 9 -2.07 9.02 -0.92
C ALA A 9 -1.17 8.74 -2.15
N ALA A 10 -1.15 9.64 -3.14
CA ALA A 10 -0.28 9.53 -4.31
C ALA A 10 1.20 9.72 -3.95
N GLU A 11 1.51 10.74 -3.14
CA GLU A 11 2.89 10.98 -2.65
C GLU A 11 3.37 9.80 -1.78
N LEU A 12 2.52 9.29 -0.88
CA LEU A 12 2.85 8.11 -0.07
C LEU A 12 3.02 6.84 -0.91
N THR A 13 2.24 6.68 -1.98
CA THR A 13 2.42 5.57 -2.93
C THR A 13 3.78 5.66 -3.62
N ALA A 14 4.20 6.86 -4.06
CA ALA A 14 5.51 7.07 -4.67
C ALA A 14 6.66 6.69 -3.71
N MET A 15 6.57 7.10 -2.45
CA MET A 15 7.57 6.72 -1.42
C MET A 15 7.63 5.20 -1.22
N TYR A 16 6.47 4.52 -1.20
CA TYR A 16 6.41 3.07 -1.08
C TYR A 16 6.95 2.34 -2.32
N ASP A 17 6.76 2.90 -3.51
CA ASP A 17 7.30 2.36 -4.75
C ASP A 17 8.82 2.53 -4.84
N GLU A 18 9.37 3.67 -4.38
CA GLU A 18 10.82 3.88 -4.25
C GLU A 18 11.45 2.90 -3.26
N TYR A 19 10.77 2.65 -2.13
CA TYR A 19 11.18 1.61 -1.18
C TYR A 19 11.26 0.22 -1.81
N LYS A 20 10.23 -0.19 -2.56
CA LYS A 20 10.25 -1.49 -3.27
C LYS A 20 11.36 -1.53 -4.32
N ALA A 21 11.54 -0.48 -5.11
CA ALA A 21 12.61 -0.40 -6.09
C ALA A 21 14.01 -0.47 -5.46
N ALA A 22 14.18 0.05 -4.24
CA ALA A 22 15.42 -0.08 -3.49
C ALA A 22 15.67 -1.52 -3.02
N LEU A 23 14.63 -2.26 -2.62
CA LEU A 23 14.75 -3.69 -2.30
C LEU A 23 15.10 -4.52 -3.54
N ASP A 24 14.41 -4.28 -4.66
CA ASP A 24 14.68 -4.96 -5.93
C ASP A 24 16.13 -4.70 -6.40
N ALA A 25 16.64 -3.49 -6.18
CA ALA A 25 18.04 -3.15 -6.50
C ALA A 25 19.04 -3.94 -5.63
N VAL A 26 18.72 -4.19 -4.36
CA VAL A 26 19.54 -5.02 -3.47
C VAL A 26 19.54 -6.47 -3.96
N GLU A 27 18.37 -7.04 -4.22
CA GLU A 27 18.24 -8.41 -4.74
C GLU A 27 19.01 -8.58 -6.07
N LEU A 28 18.87 -7.61 -6.98
CA LEU A 28 19.61 -7.62 -8.24
C LEU A 28 21.13 -7.55 -8.02
N ALA A 29 21.61 -6.71 -7.10
CA ALA A 29 23.03 -6.61 -6.78
C ALA A 29 23.58 -7.91 -6.20
N GLU A 30 22.80 -8.63 -5.39
CA GLU A 30 23.15 -9.95 -4.88
C GLU A 30 23.23 -10.99 -6.00
N GLY A 31 22.26 -11.02 -6.92
CA GLY A 31 22.31 -11.90 -8.08
C GLY A 31 23.53 -11.62 -8.98
N VAL A 32 23.88 -10.35 -9.21
CA VAL A 32 25.08 -9.97 -9.97
C VAL A 32 26.37 -10.44 -9.28
N ARG A 33 26.42 -10.37 -7.93
CA ARG A 33 27.54 -10.89 -7.13
C ARG A 33 27.66 -12.42 -7.26
N GLU A 34 26.54 -13.14 -7.17
CA GLU A 34 26.50 -14.61 -7.28
C GLU A 34 26.95 -15.10 -8.66
N LEU A 35 26.63 -14.34 -9.72
CA LEU A 35 27.12 -14.60 -11.08
C LEU A 35 28.61 -14.29 -11.29
N GLY A 36 29.32 -13.79 -10.26
CA GLY A 36 30.75 -13.52 -10.32
C GLY A 36 31.12 -12.38 -11.28
N ARG A 37 30.21 -11.43 -11.54
CA ARG A 37 30.47 -10.35 -12.48
C ARG A 37 31.51 -9.36 -11.93
N THR A 38 32.42 -8.92 -12.78
CA THR A 38 33.51 -7.99 -12.41
C THR A 38 33.01 -6.61 -11.97
N ASP A 39 31.82 -6.20 -12.42
CA ASP A 39 31.19 -4.94 -12.03
C ASP A 39 30.31 -5.05 -10.77
N ALA A 40 30.18 -6.23 -10.14
CA ALA A 40 29.36 -6.44 -8.95
C ALA A 40 29.56 -5.40 -7.83
N PRO A 41 30.79 -4.94 -7.50
CA PRO A 41 30.98 -3.90 -6.49
C PRO A 41 30.22 -2.59 -6.78
N LYS A 42 30.07 -2.22 -8.06
CA LYS A 42 29.32 -1.02 -8.47
C LYS A 42 27.82 -1.18 -8.20
N TRP A 43 27.26 -2.34 -8.53
CA TRP A 43 25.85 -2.66 -8.29
C TRP A 43 25.53 -2.67 -6.80
N ILE A 44 26.40 -3.27 -5.99
CA ILE A 44 26.25 -3.29 -4.53
C ILE A 44 26.28 -1.88 -3.94
N ALA A 45 27.22 -1.03 -4.40
CA ALA A 45 27.31 0.35 -3.93
C ALA A 45 26.07 1.19 -4.30
N ASP A 46 25.56 1.02 -5.53
CA ASP A 46 24.34 1.70 -6.00
C ASP A 46 23.11 1.23 -5.20
N ALA A 47 22.93 -0.08 -5.03
CA ALA A 47 21.83 -0.63 -4.25
C ALA A 47 21.86 -0.17 -2.79
N ALA A 48 23.04 -0.16 -2.16
CA ALA A 48 23.21 0.34 -0.80
C ALA A 48 22.89 1.84 -0.68
N HIS A 49 23.22 2.65 -1.70
CA HIS A 49 22.83 4.06 -1.74
C HIS A 49 21.32 4.22 -1.84
N ARG A 50 20.67 3.54 -2.79
CA ARG A 50 19.21 3.57 -2.96
C ARG A 50 18.49 3.13 -1.69
N ARG A 51 18.97 2.09 -1.01
CA ARG A 51 18.38 1.63 0.25
C ARG A 51 18.47 2.68 1.36
N ARG A 52 19.54 3.48 1.39
CA ARG A 52 19.70 4.59 2.37
C ARG A 52 18.82 5.79 2.06
N GLU A 53 18.58 6.09 0.79
CA GLU A 53 17.71 7.21 0.39
C GLU A 53 16.22 6.87 0.53
N ALA A 54 15.84 5.60 0.38
CA ALA A 54 14.48 5.13 0.58
C ALA A 54 14.08 5.15 2.06
N VAL A 55 12.76 5.19 2.31
CA VAL A 55 12.19 5.07 3.66
C VAL A 55 12.61 3.77 4.36
N SER A 56 12.60 3.79 5.69
CA SER A 56 12.85 2.60 6.52
C SER A 56 11.74 1.56 6.36
N ASP A 57 12.01 0.31 6.75
CA ASP A 57 11.01 -0.76 6.71
C ASP A 57 9.78 -0.43 7.58
N PHE A 58 9.99 0.29 8.68
CA PHE A 58 8.91 0.68 9.59
C PHE A 58 8.02 1.77 8.97
N GLU A 59 8.62 2.83 8.41
CA GLU A 59 7.87 3.86 7.68
C GLU A 59 7.13 3.26 6.48
N ALA A 60 7.76 2.33 5.75
CA ALA A 60 7.11 1.60 4.67
C ALA A 60 5.90 0.78 5.14
N LEU A 61 5.97 0.18 6.33
CA LEU A 61 4.85 -0.53 6.95
C LEU A 61 3.70 0.42 7.30
N GLU A 62 3.99 1.58 7.89
CA GLU A 62 2.97 2.59 8.23
C GLU A 62 2.29 3.13 6.97
N ILE A 63 3.07 3.44 5.93
CA ILE A 63 2.58 3.85 4.62
C ILE A 63 1.67 2.76 4.03
N ASN A 64 2.14 1.51 4.00
CA ASN A 64 1.39 0.39 3.46
C ASN A 64 0.05 0.19 4.19
N ALA A 65 0.06 0.24 5.52
CA ALA A 65 -1.14 0.09 6.34
C ALA A 65 -2.15 1.21 6.07
N PHE A 66 -1.69 2.46 5.94
CA PHE A 66 -2.54 3.60 5.59
C PHE A 66 -3.17 3.47 4.20
N LEU A 67 -2.36 3.14 3.18
CA LEU A 67 -2.82 2.97 1.81
C LEU A 67 -3.83 1.82 1.71
N ALA A 68 -3.54 0.68 2.35
CA ALA A 68 -4.46 -0.45 2.42
C ALA A 68 -5.77 -0.07 3.11
N SER A 69 -5.71 0.63 4.24
CA SER A 69 -6.91 1.12 4.94
C SER A 69 -7.76 2.03 4.04
N THR A 70 -7.13 2.90 3.26
CA THR A 70 -7.82 3.80 2.31
C THR A 70 -8.49 3.01 1.19
N MET A 71 -7.80 2.07 0.55
CA MET A 71 -8.40 1.23 -0.50
C MET A 71 -9.59 0.39 0.02
N ILE A 72 -9.50 -0.10 1.25
CA ILE A 72 -10.59 -0.86 1.88
C ILE A 72 -11.78 0.08 2.16
N ALA A 73 -11.54 1.31 2.62
CA ALA A 73 -12.59 2.32 2.80
C ALA A 73 -13.30 2.66 1.48
N ASP A 74 -12.53 2.86 0.41
CA ASP A 74 -13.08 3.15 -0.91
C ASP A 74 -13.91 1.97 -1.43
N ARG A 75 -13.44 0.73 -1.22
CA ARG A 75 -14.20 -0.48 -1.54
C ARG A 75 -15.53 -0.54 -0.80
N TYR A 76 -15.52 -0.23 0.49
CA TYR A 76 -16.76 -0.16 1.28
C TYR A 76 -17.74 0.85 0.70
N ALA A 77 -17.29 2.08 0.44
CA ALA A 77 -18.12 3.15 -0.12
C ALA A 77 -18.66 2.80 -1.52
N ILE A 78 -17.88 2.10 -2.34
CA ILE A 78 -18.34 1.60 -3.65
C ILE A 78 -19.48 0.59 -3.46
N ILE A 79 -19.31 -0.38 -2.56
CA ILE A 79 -20.33 -1.39 -2.28
C ILE A 79 -21.60 -0.75 -1.73
N GLU A 80 -21.46 0.21 -0.81
CA GLU A 80 -22.59 0.98 -0.28
C GLU A 80 -23.37 1.67 -1.41
N ARG A 81 -22.68 2.39 -2.31
CA ARG A 81 -23.34 3.01 -3.48
C ARG A 81 -24.04 1.99 -4.36
N LEU A 82 -23.42 0.85 -4.65
CA LEU A 82 -24.03 -0.23 -5.45
C LEU A 82 -25.29 -0.82 -4.78
N ARG A 83 -25.30 -0.88 -3.45
CA ARG A 83 -26.43 -1.38 -2.65
C ARG A 83 -27.56 -0.38 -2.46
N SER A 84 -27.27 0.92 -2.57
CA SER A 84 -28.25 2.01 -2.44
C SER A 84 -28.91 2.43 -3.76
N GLN A 85 -28.49 1.85 -4.90
CA GLN A 85 -29.14 2.06 -6.20
C GLN A 85 -30.55 1.45 -6.26
N SER A 86 -31.36 1.89 -7.23
CA SER A 86 -32.68 1.31 -7.52
C SER A 86 -32.72 0.77 -8.96
N PRO A 87 -32.79 -0.56 -9.18
CA PRO A 87 -32.75 -1.61 -8.16
C PRO A 87 -31.34 -1.80 -7.54
N PRO A 88 -31.22 -2.29 -6.30
CA PRO A 88 -29.93 -2.58 -5.68
C PRO A 88 -29.14 -3.63 -6.43
N THR A 89 -27.82 -3.45 -6.56
CA THR A 89 -26.95 -4.49 -7.12
C THR A 89 -26.95 -5.72 -6.20
N ALA A 90 -27.19 -6.91 -6.78
CA ALA A 90 -27.23 -8.15 -6.02
C ALA A 90 -25.87 -8.51 -5.41
N TRP A 91 -25.89 -9.01 -4.17
CA TRP A 91 -24.67 -9.44 -3.46
C TRP A 91 -23.86 -10.51 -4.19
N SER A 92 -24.52 -11.42 -4.94
CA SER A 92 -23.81 -12.41 -5.77
C SER A 92 -22.95 -11.74 -6.83
N LYS A 93 -23.50 -10.76 -7.55
CA LYS A 93 -22.77 -9.99 -8.57
C LYS A 93 -21.58 -9.22 -7.99
N ILE A 94 -21.70 -8.68 -6.78
CA ILE A 94 -20.59 -8.03 -6.08
C ILE A 94 -19.53 -9.08 -5.69
N GLY A 95 -19.97 -10.25 -5.22
CA GLY A 95 -19.10 -11.40 -4.93
C GLY A 95 -18.28 -11.85 -6.13
N ASP A 96 -18.91 -11.97 -7.29
CA ASP A 96 -18.24 -12.38 -8.53
C ASP A 96 -17.08 -11.43 -8.88
N VAL A 97 -17.26 -10.11 -8.72
CA VAL A 97 -16.21 -9.11 -8.95
C VAL A 97 -15.07 -9.22 -7.92
N LEU A 98 -15.41 -9.52 -6.67
CA LEU A 98 -14.44 -9.61 -5.58
C LEU A 98 -13.77 -10.99 -5.45
N GLY A 99 -14.17 -11.98 -6.26
CA GLY A 99 -13.75 -13.36 -6.09
C GLY A 99 -14.20 -13.97 -4.76
N MET A 100 -15.34 -13.52 -4.23
CA MET A 100 -15.89 -13.91 -2.93
C MET A 100 -17.29 -14.50 -3.08
N SER A 101 -17.67 -15.43 -2.21
CA SER A 101 -19.07 -15.88 -2.14
C SER A 101 -19.98 -14.74 -1.67
N LYS A 102 -21.28 -14.82 -1.99
CA LYS A 102 -22.31 -13.88 -1.51
C LYS A 102 -22.22 -13.66 0.01
N GLN A 103 -22.10 -14.75 0.77
CA GLN A 103 -22.03 -14.74 2.22
C GLN A 103 -20.76 -14.05 2.71
N ALA A 104 -19.61 -14.34 2.08
CA ALA A 104 -18.34 -13.73 2.42
C ALA A 104 -18.33 -12.22 2.19
N VAL A 105 -18.91 -11.73 1.08
CA VAL A 105 -19.04 -10.28 0.84
C VAL A 105 -19.91 -9.62 1.91
N HIS A 106 -21.05 -10.22 2.23
CA HIS A 106 -21.97 -9.67 3.22
C HIS A 106 -21.30 -9.56 4.60
N GLN A 107 -20.58 -10.60 5.01
CA GLN A 107 -19.82 -10.61 6.27
C GLN A 107 -18.68 -9.59 6.27
N TRP A 108 -17.93 -9.50 5.18
CA TRP A 108 -16.86 -8.50 5.04
C TRP A 108 -17.41 -7.07 5.14
N TYR A 109 -18.52 -6.78 4.46
CA TYR A 109 -19.14 -5.45 4.48
C TYR A 109 -19.63 -5.09 5.89
N GLY A 110 -20.31 -6.02 6.58
CA GLY A 110 -20.74 -5.79 7.96
C GLY A 110 -19.56 -5.63 8.94
N GLY A 111 -18.49 -6.42 8.77
CA GLY A 111 -17.33 -6.40 9.65
C GLY A 111 -16.42 -5.17 9.46
N TYR A 112 -16.38 -4.57 8.27
CA TYR A 112 -15.54 -3.40 8.01
C TYR A 112 -15.96 -2.18 8.84
N ASN A 113 -17.26 -1.99 9.10
CA ASN A 113 -17.78 -0.90 9.94
C ASN A 113 -17.22 -0.88 11.37
N LEU A 114 -16.55 -1.95 11.79
CA LEU A 114 -15.97 -2.08 13.12
C LEU A 114 -14.46 -1.76 13.15
N ARG A 115 -13.81 -1.53 12.00
CA ARG A 115 -12.37 -1.28 11.94
C ARG A 115 -12.06 0.23 11.96
N PRO A 116 -11.19 0.72 12.86
CA PRO A 116 -10.76 2.11 12.82
C PRO A 116 -9.92 2.37 11.57
N ARG A 117 -10.07 3.58 11.01
CA ARG A 117 -9.24 4.02 9.88
C ARG A 117 -7.82 4.27 10.37
N VAL A 118 -6.84 3.79 9.62
CA VAL A 118 -5.43 4.09 9.88
C VAL A 118 -5.19 5.56 9.55
N LYS A 119 -4.51 6.28 10.44
CA LYS A 119 -4.16 7.68 10.24
C LYS A 119 -3.07 7.81 9.18
N ASN A 120 -3.02 8.98 8.55
CA ASN A 120 -1.93 9.26 7.62
C ASN A 120 -0.63 9.39 8.43
N PRO A 121 0.44 8.65 8.10
CA PRO A 121 1.68 8.65 8.89
C PRO A 121 2.45 9.97 8.84
N THR A 122 2.08 10.87 7.94
CA THR A 122 2.67 12.22 7.80
C THR A 122 1.74 13.32 8.30
N GLU A 123 0.63 12.96 8.93
CA GLU A 123 -0.22 13.91 9.62
C GLU A 123 0.51 14.42 10.87
N PRO A 124 0.72 15.74 11.04
CA PRO A 124 1.37 16.28 12.22
C PRO A 124 0.54 15.94 13.47
N ASP A 125 1.22 15.50 14.54
CA ASP A 125 0.58 15.18 15.82
C ASP A 125 -0.03 16.44 16.44
N GLY A 126 -1.34 16.61 16.26
CA GLY A 126 -2.14 17.65 16.91
C GLY A 126 -2.44 18.85 16.02
N ALA A 127 -3.66 18.88 15.49
CA ALA A 127 -4.38 20.10 15.14
C ALA A 127 -5.68 20.14 15.94
#